data_AF-A0A937PRX7-F1
#
_entry.id   AF-A0A937PRX7-F1
#
_cell.length_a   1.000
_cell.length_b   1.000
_cell.length_c   1.000
_cell.angle_alpha   90.00
_cell.angle_beta   90.00
_cell.angle_gamma   90.00
#
_symmetry.space_group_name_H-M   'P 1'
#
loop_
_entity.id
_entity.type
_entity.pdbx_description
1 polymer ?
#
loop_
_entity_poly.entity_id
_entity_poly.type
_entity_poly.pdbx_seq_one_letter_code
_entity_poly.pdbx_strand_id
1 'polypeptide(L)'
;MQTIGETCVQGPIVLCLAAAVALAGCAVAGAGGAGEAAKAVPEDRVVKGTASDAYPWNIPLAEAPLDDDPLTSPRTLWFREGKFGMFIHWGVYAVPAGVYQGKEVPGVGEWIMEKGKIPIPEYEKFPPQFNPVKFDADQWVRLAKEAGMTYMVITSKHHDGFAMYDSKVTEYDIIDATPFTRDPMKELAEACARHGLKFCFYHSIMDWHHPQAGGDQFEQYRQNYLKPQVKELITRYGPLGILWFDGEWIKEWDEAKGGDLYALCRTLQPSLVVNNRVGKRKTTDGDYETPEQNIPAGAIQGRLWETCMTMNDTWGYKADDDNWKSDQDLVQKLIDICSKGGNFLLNVGPKADGTIPEPSIQRLRQVGRWLGHNSEAVYGTTQSPWTKHPFNGRCTVKGNTLYVHVFEWDGPVRLPGLKSRVKSVRLVDARLGQVRHTVETEGDATVLVIEPPASPDLVATVIAVECDGPPKVEPTAAVAAGALVAQAADGRIVLPAAKAEIHGAKAKYESGGGKDNIGYWVDENDWVAWTVKVEKPGTFEVEVTYAAAPDSGGATYEVYAGEHKVSGKVEATGGWTDFKTVRLGTLDIFGAGTVTVSVKPQTKPNLAVMNLKAVTLTPAK
;
A
#
# COMPACT_ATOMS: atom_id res chain seq x y z
N MET A 1 -2.84 -60.38 -0.53
CA MET A 1 -3.03 -61.84 -0.53
C MET A 1 -2.62 -62.34 -1.92
N GLN A 2 -1.75 -63.35 -1.97
CA GLN A 2 -1.00 -63.91 -3.11
C GLN A 2 -1.89 -64.27 -4.32
N THR A 3 -1.45 -64.30 -5.59
CA THR A 3 -0.41 -65.13 -6.25
C THR A 3 -0.23 -64.59 -7.69
N ILE A 4 0.96 -64.26 -8.22
CA ILE A 4 2.03 -65.06 -8.88
C ILE A 4 1.58 -65.94 -10.06
N GLY A 5 2.19 -65.70 -11.24
CA GLY A 5 2.24 -66.59 -12.41
C GLY A 5 3.25 -66.10 -13.44
N GLU A 6 4.48 -66.63 -13.36
CA GLU A 6 5.63 -66.38 -14.25
C GLU A 6 5.48 -67.06 -15.62
N THR A 7 6.16 -66.55 -16.65
CA THR A 7 7.00 -67.38 -17.54
C THR A 7 8.01 -66.53 -18.30
N CYS A 8 9.25 -67.01 -18.30
CA CYS A 8 10.46 -66.44 -18.88
C CYS A 8 10.99 -67.44 -19.91
N VAL A 9 11.47 -67.00 -21.09
CA VAL A 9 12.47 -67.74 -21.89
C VAL A 9 13.37 -66.75 -22.67
N GLN A 10 14.59 -66.58 -22.12
CA GLN A 10 15.93 -66.64 -22.74
C GLN A 10 16.26 -65.94 -24.08
N GLY A 11 17.33 -65.12 -24.04
CA GLY A 11 18.11 -64.63 -25.20
C GLY A 11 19.14 -65.64 -25.75
N PRO A 12 20.14 -65.17 -26.51
CA PRO A 12 21.48 -65.14 -25.92
C PRO A 12 22.37 -63.91 -26.27
N ILE A 13 23.41 -63.82 -25.44
CA ILE A 13 24.61 -62.98 -25.34
C ILE A 13 25.52 -63.28 -26.58
N VAL A 14 26.49 -62.50 -27.09
CA VAL A 14 27.78 -62.00 -26.55
C VAL A 14 28.50 -61.19 -27.66
N LEU A 15 29.21 -60.08 -27.33
CA LEU A 15 30.69 -59.95 -27.31
C LEU A 15 31.20 -58.50 -27.45
N CYS A 16 31.96 -58.10 -26.42
CA CYS A 16 32.81 -56.92 -26.34
C CYS A 16 33.98 -56.97 -27.33
N LEU A 17 34.49 -55.80 -27.73
CA LEU A 17 35.92 -55.62 -28.00
C LEU A 17 36.33 -54.16 -27.82
N ALA A 18 37.28 -53.94 -26.90
CA ALA A 18 38.09 -52.74 -26.75
C ALA A 18 39.52 -53.08 -27.19
N ALA A 19 40.20 -52.16 -27.90
CA ALA A 19 41.67 -52.17 -28.02
C ALA A 19 42.22 -50.78 -28.45
N ALA A 20 42.81 -50.12 -27.46
CA ALA A 20 44.03 -49.30 -27.39
C ALA A 20 44.88 -48.89 -28.63
N VAL A 21 45.25 -47.59 -28.61
CA VAL A 21 46.60 -46.95 -28.64
C VAL A 21 47.43 -46.92 -29.94
N ALA A 22 47.80 -45.69 -30.34
CA ALA A 22 49.17 -45.33 -30.76
C ALA A 22 49.47 -43.83 -30.48
N LEU A 23 50.64 -43.60 -29.86
CA LEU A 23 51.24 -42.33 -29.43
C LEU A 23 52.16 -41.71 -30.50
N ALA A 24 52.26 -40.38 -30.52
CA ALA A 24 53.48 -39.56 -30.67
C ALA A 24 53.08 -38.07 -30.62
N GLY A 25 53.70 -37.12 -29.92
CA GLY A 25 54.90 -37.08 -29.08
C GLY A 25 55.40 -35.62 -29.07
N CYS A 26 55.64 -35.05 -27.87
CA CYS A 26 56.41 -33.83 -27.52
C CYS A 26 55.90 -32.45 -28.02
N ALA A 27 56.06 -31.30 -27.34
CA ALA A 27 56.91 -30.90 -26.22
C ALA A 27 56.27 -29.76 -25.39
N VAL A 28 56.87 -29.52 -24.22
CA VAL A 28 56.52 -28.62 -23.10
C VAL A 28 56.95 -27.16 -23.35
N ALA A 29 56.15 -26.19 -22.90
CA ALA A 29 56.55 -25.01 -22.07
C ALA A 29 55.60 -23.81 -22.24
N GLY A 30 55.33 -23.08 -21.14
CA GLY A 30 54.98 -21.66 -21.19
C GLY A 30 53.71 -21.26 -20.43
N ALA A 31 53.89 -20.68 -19.25
CA ALA A 31 52.86 -20.01 -18.48
C ALA A 31 52.39 -18.68 -19.11
N GLY A 32 51.17 -18.26 -18.77
CA GLY A 32 50.72 -16.86 -18.82
C GLY A 32 49.99 -16.46 -20.10
N GLY A 33 48.68 -16.23 -19.99
CA GLY A 33 47.87 -15.66 -21.07
C GLY A 33 46.54 -15.14 -20.53
N ALA A 34 46.53 -13.85 -20.20
CA ALA A 34 45.31 -13.09 -20.00
C ALA A 34 44.53 -12.96 -21.32
N GLY A 35 43.21 -12.89 -21.22
CA GLY A 35 42.33 -12.32 -22.22
C GLY A 35 41.91 -13.24 -23.36
N GLU A 36 40.68 -13.74 -23.30
CA GLU A 36 39.90 -13.94 -24.51
C GLU A 36 38.55 -13.25 -24.35
N ALA A 37 38.27 -12.42 -25.35
CA ALA A 37 37.31 -11.33 -25.32
C ALA A 37 35.86 -11.81 -25.32
N ALA A 38 35.03 -11.15 -24.51
CA ALA A 38 33.63 -11.01 -24.80
C ALA A 38 33.48 -10.43 -26.21
N LYS A 39 32.74 -11.12 -27.08
CA LYS A 39 32.45 -10.62 -28.42
C LYS A 39 31.73 -9.29 -28.31
N ALA A 40 32.38 -8.23 -28.78
CA ALA A 40 31.82 -6.91 -28.95
C ALA A 40 30.55 -6.98 -29.80
N VAL A 41 29.49 -6.30 -29.32
CA VAL A 41 28.30 -6.00 -30.11
C VAL A 41 28.70 -4.97 -31.18
N PRO A 42 28.33 -5.14 -32.47
CA PRO A 42 28.75 -4.21 -33.52
C PRO A 42 28.16 -2.81 -33.32
N GLU A 43 28.96 -1.78 -33.55
CA GLU A 43 28.66 -0.34 -33.35
C GLU A 43 27.81 0.29 -34.47
N ASP A 44 27.20 -0.52 -35.33
CA ASP A 44 26.60 -0.04 -36.57
C ASP A 44 25.29 -0.79 -36.87
N ARG A 45 24.24 -0.42 -36.15
CA ARG A 45 22.85 -0.60 -36.59
C ARG A 45 22.15 0.76 -36.64
N VAL A 46 22.25 1.34 -37.83
CA VAL A 46 21.44 2.46 -38.29
C VAL A 46 19.97 2.19 -37.97
N VAL A 47 19.37 3.14 -37.27
CA VAL A 47 17.95 3.29 -36.96
C VAL A 47 17.11 2.98 -38.19
N LYS A 48 16.36 1.86 -38.17
CA LYS A 48 15.26 1.64 -39.11
C LYS A 48 14.03 2.40 -38.59
N GLY A 49 13.98 3.69 -38.88
CA GLY A 49 12.74 4.45 -38.83
C GLY A 49 11.92 4.10 -40.08
N THR A 50 10.91 3.23 -39.94
CA THR A 50 9.83 3.15 -40.93
C THR A 50 8.75 4.15 -40.54
N ALA A 51 8.46 5.06 -41.47
CA ALA A 51 7.55 6.18 -41.30
C ALA A 51 6.12 5.75 -40.91
N SER A 52 5.80 5.86 -39.60
CA SER A 52 4.49 6.32 -39.11
C SER A 52 4.53 6.89 -37.67
N ASP A 53 5.69 7.26 -37.14
CA ASP A 53 5.89 7.76 -35.75
C ASP A 53 5.35 9.19 -35.50
N ALA A 54 4.30 9.60 -36.21
CA ALA A 54 3.55 10.79 -35.82
C ALA A 54 2.69 10.43 -34.60
N TYR A 55 3.29 10.50 -33.40
CA TYR A 55 2.53 10.46 -32.16
C TYR A 55 1.51 11.60 -32.19
N PRO A 56 0.21 11.34 -31.94
CA PRO A 56 -0.84 12.34 -32.06
C PRO A 56 -0.73 13.45 -30.99
N TRP A 57 0.18 13.28 -30.04
CA TRP A 57 0.36 14.13 -28.88
C TRP A 57 1.52 15.08 -29.13
N ASN A 58 1.21 16.28 -29.63
CA ASN A 58 2.15 17.40 -29.59
C ASN A 58 2.12 18.02 -28.18
N ILE A 59 2.82 17.42 -27.22
CA ILE A 59 2.92 17.95 -25.86
C ILE A 59 3.88 19.15 -25.90
N PRO A 60 3.41 20.39 -25.63
CA PRO A 60 4.31 21.52 -25.56
C PRO A 60 5.30 21.30 -24.40
N LEU A 61 6.60 21.39 -24.67
CA LEU A 61 7.59 21.56 -23.61
C LEU A 61 7.24 22.89 -22.90
N ALA A 62 6.77 22.81 -21.66
CA ALA A 62 6.15 23.94 -20.98
C ALA A 62 7.09 24.62 -19.97
N GLU A 63 7.01 25.95 -19.93
CA GLU A 63 7.78 26.90 -19.10
C GLU A 63 7.32 26.96 -17.61
N ALA A 64 6.61 25.95 -17.11
CA ALA A 64 6.07 25.99 -15.76
C ALA A 64 7.20 25.89 -14.71
N PRO A 65 7.14 26.66 -13.60
CA PRO A 65 8.16 26.56 -12.55
C PRO A 65 8.21 25.14 -11.99
N LEU A 66 9.42 24.58 -11.95
CA LEU A 66 9.70 23.23 -11.42
C LEU A 66 9.49 23.13 -9.89
N ASP A 67 9.38 24.28 -9.22
CA ASP A 67 9.22 24.41 -7.77
C ASP A 67 7.76 24.77 -7.45
N ASP A 68 6.90 23.75 -7.33
CA ASP A 68 5.51 23.87 -6.91
C ASP A 68 5.21 23.00 -5.68
N ASP A 69 4.34 23.46 -4.78
CA ASP A 69 3.91 22.67 -3.62
C ASP A 69 2.81 21.68 -4.05
N PRO A 70 3.04 20.35 -3.99
CA PRO A 70 2.06 19.35 -4.38
C PRO A 70 0.75 19.43 -3.59
N LEU A 71 0.74 19.97 -2.37
CA LEU A 71 -0.47 20.07 -1.55
C LEU A 71 -1.46 21.12 -2.07
N THR A 72 -0.96 22.12 -2.79
CA THR A 72 -1.75 23.29 -3.20
C THR A 72 -1.80 23.47 -4.73
N SER A 73 -0.79 22.97 -5.45
CA SER A 73 -0.65 23.14 -6.88
C SER A 73 -1.86 22.65 -7.69
N PRO A 74 -2.30 23.40 -8.74
CA PRO A 74 -3.29 22.92 -9.70
C PRO A 74 -2.91 21.60 -10.38
N ARG A 75 -1.61 21.32 -10.50
CA ARG A 75 -1.07 20.07 -11.08
C ARG A 75 -1.63 18.82 -10.42
N THR A 76 -1.71 18.82 -9.11
CA THR A 76 -2.13 17.68 -8.30
C THR A 76 -3.61 17.73 -7.93
N LEU A 77 -4.38 18.71 -8.41
CA LEU A 77 -5.79 18.84 -8.07
C LEU A 77 -6.59 17.60 -8.47
N TRP A 78 -6.39 17.11 -9.69
CA TRP A 78 -7.04 15.89 -10.18
C TRP A 78 -6.71 14.68 -9.30
N PHE A 79 -5.49 14.61 -8.77
CA PHE A 79 -5.05 13.53 -7.89
C PHE A 79 -5.74 13.65 -6.52
N ARG A 80 -5.72 14.85 -5.92
CA ARG A 80 -6.36 15.13 -4.63
C ARG A 80 -7.87 14.87 -4.66
N GLU A 81 -8.53 15.14 -5.78
CA GLU A 81 -9.98 14.95 -5.94
C GLU A 81 -10.36 13.55 -6.43
N GLY A 82 -9.45 12.87 -7.14
CA GLY A 82 -9.71 11.62 -7.85
C GLY A 82 -9.92 10.40 -6.97
N LYS A 83 -9.26 10.35 -5.79
CA LYS A 83 -9.39 9.37 -4.67
C LYS A 83 -9.24 7.88 -4.95
N PHE A 84 -9.63 7.37 -6.11
CA PHE A 84 -9.71 5.94 -6.40
C PHE A 84 -9.19 5.64 -7.81
N GLY A 85 -8.18 4.77 -7.89
CA GLY A 85 -7.51 4.39 -9.13
C GLY A 85 -7.36 2.88 -9.29
N MET A 86 -7.14 2.44 -10.53
CA MET A 86 -6.82 1.05 -10.88
C MET A 86 -5.31 0.86 -10.94
N PHE A 87 -4.76 -0.09 -10.20
CA PHE A 87 -3.42 -0.61 -10.47
C PHE A 87 -3.55 -1.84 -11.39
N ILE A 88 -2.65 -1.98 -12.34
CA ILE A 88 -2.54 -3.15 -13.22
C ILE A 88 -1.11 -3.67 -13.20
N HIS A 89 -0.93 -4.88 -12.67
CA HIS A 89 0.32 -5.64 -12.79
C HIS A 89 0.16 -6.69 -13.88
N TRP A 90 0.69 -6.37 -15.06
CA TRP A 90 0.66 -7.25 -16.22
C TRP A 90 2.01 -7.33 -16.90
N GLY A 91 2.46 -8.54 -17.17
CA GLY A 91 3.78 -8.83 -17.73
C GLY A 91 3.94 -10.33 -18.00
N VAL A 92 5.13 -10.70 -18.47
CA VAL A 92 5.45 -12.09 -18.87
C VAL A 92 5.32 -13.08 -17.71
N TYR A 93 5.47 -12.63 -16.46
CA TYR A 93 5.18 -13.45 -15.26
C TYR A 93 3.76 -14.02 -15.21
N ALA A 94 2.80 -13.46 -15.97
CA ALA A 94 1.45 -14.01 -16.10
C ALA A 94 1.40 -15.34 -16.89
N VAL A 95 2.45 -15.69 -17.65
CA VAL A 95 2.56 -16.98 -18.36
C VAL A 95 2.77 -18.13 -17.37
N PRO A 96 3.85 -18.14 -16.55
CA PRO A 96 4.02 -19.18 -15.55
C PRO A 96 3.04 -19.07 -14.38
N ALA A 97 2.46 -17.89 -14.14
CA ALA A 97 1.33 -17.68 -13.23
C ALA A 97 1.51 -18.28 -11.82
N GLY A 98 2.72 -18.17 -11.27
CA GLY A 98 3.07 -18.71 -9.95
C GLY A 98 3.57 -20.16 -9.94
N VAL A 99 3.70 -20.82 -11.10
CA VAL A 99 4.17 -22.21 -11.21
C VAL A 99 5.41 -22.29 -12.10
N TYR A 100 6.47 -22.93 -11.59
CA TYR A 100 7.69 -23.20 -12.36
C TYR A 100 8.10 -24.66 -12.20
N GLN A 101 8.39 -25.35 -13.32
CA GLN A 101 8.74 -26.78 -13.35
C GLN A 101 7.75 -27.68 -12.59
N GLY A 102 6.45 -27.40 -12.72
CA GLY A 102 5.38 -28.15 -12.09
C GLY A 102 5.26 -27.93 -10.58
N LYS A 103 5.93 -26.92 -10.01
CA LYS A 103 5.87 -26.57 -8.60
C LYS A 103 5.39 -25.14 -8.42
N GLU A 104 4.53 -24.94 -7.42
CA GLU A 104 4.17 -23.61 -6.95
C GLU A 104 5.41 -22.88 -6.42
N VAL A 105 5.55 -21.62 -6.83
CA VAL A 105 6.62 -20.73 -6.37
C VAL A 105 6.06 -19.86 -5.24
N PRO A 106 6.72 -19.82 -4.07
CA PRO A 106 6.25 -19.02 -2.95
C PRO A 106 6.38 -17.52 -3.24
N GLY A 107 5.47 -16.74 -2.65
CA GLY A 107 5.40 -15.29 -2.84
C GLY A 107 4.42 -14.88 -3.93
N VAL A 108 4.50 -13.60 -4.27
CA VAL A 108 3.66 -12.91 -5.26
C VAL A 108 4.07 -13.27 -6.69
N GLY A 109 3.09 -13.29 -7.60
CA GLY A 109 3.21 -13.86 -8.95
C GLY A 109 4.29 -13.19 -9.81
N GLU A 110 4.43 -11.88 -9.71
CA GLU A 110 5.40 -11.08 -10.48
C GLU A 110 6.85 -11.22 -9.98
N TRP A 111 7.07 -11.80 -8.80
CA TRP A 111 8.39 -12.13 -8.26
C TRP A 111 8.85 -13.54 -8.61
N ILE A 112 8.13 -14.27 -9.46
CA ILE A 112 8.40 -15.67 -9.77
C ILE A 112 9.82 -15.90 -10.31
N MET A 113 10.38 -14.98 -11.09
CA MET A 113 11.76 -15.08 -11.59
C MET A 113 12.76 -15.20 -10.42
N GLU A 114 12.67 -14.29 -9.46
CA GLU A 114 13.56 -14.21 -8.31
C GLU A 114 13.27 -15.30 -7.25
N LYS A 115 11.99 -15.56 -6.94
CA LYS A 115 11.59 -16.54 -5.92
C LYS A 115 11.71 -17.98 -6.42
N GLY A 116 11.45 -18.21 -7.70
CA GLY A 116 11.66 -19.49 -8.37
C GLY A 116 13.12 -19.74 -8.75
N LYS A 117 14.00 -18.74 -8.57
CA LYS A 117 15.41 -18.77 -8.99
C LYS A 117 15.55 -19.20 -10.46
N ILE A 118 14.69 -18.65 -11.30
CA ILE A 118 14.62 -18.96 -12.72
C ILE A 118 15.78 -18.24 -13.43
N PRO A 119 16.74 -18.96 -14.04
CA PRO A 119 17.81 -18.31 -14.79
C PRO A 119 17.26 -17.51 -15.97
N ILE A 120 17.92 -16.40 -16.34
CA ILE A 120 17.51 -15.55 -17.47
C ILE A 120 17.19 -16.36 -18.75
N PRO A 121 18.06 -17.28 -19.24
CA PRO A 121 17.77 -18.04 -20.46
C PRO A 121 16.55 -18.97 -20.35
N GLU A 122 16.14 -19.35 -19.15
CA GLU A 122 14.92 -20.11 -18.92
C GLU A 122 13.70 -19.19 -18.86
N TYR A 123 13.83 -18.01 -18.24
CA TYR A 123 12.76 -17.02 -18.18
C TYR A 123 12.44 -16.41 -19.56
N GLU A 124 13.45 -16.22 -20.41
CA GLU A 124 13.32 -15.78 -21.81
C GLU A 124 12.54 -16.76 -22.70
N LYS A 125 12.16 -17.95 -22.19
CA LYS A 125 11.25 -18.87 -22.90
C LYS A 125 9.77 -18.51 -22.72
N PHE A 126 9.43 -17.62 -21.78
CA PHE A 126 8.05 -17.21 -21.53
C PHE A 126 7.51 -16.14 -22.49
N PRO A 127 8.27 -15.10 -22.92
CA PRO A 127 7.78 -14.10 -23.87
C PRO A 127 7.19 -14.70 -25.17
N PRO A 128 7.80 -15.71 -25.82
CA PRO A 128 7.18 -16.35 -27.00
C PRO A 128 5.82 -17.03 -26.74
N GLN A 129 5.48 -17.31 -25.48
CA GLN A 129 4.20 -17.91 -25.05
C GLN A 129 3.17 -16.83 -24.65
N PHE A 130 3.61 -15.59 -24.45
CA PHE A 130 2.76 -14.47 -24.07
C PHE A 130 2.09 -13.88 -25.31
N ASN A 131 0.83 -14.24 -25.56
CA ASN A 131 0.07 -13.74 -26.72
C ASN A 131 -1.35 -13.32 -26.30
N PRO A 132 -1.54 -12.07 -25.85
CA PRO A 132 -2.79 -11.61 -25.28
C PRO A 132 -3.86 -11.26 -26.31
N VAL A 133 -4.31 -12.27 -27.06
CA VAL A 133 -5.29 -12.12 -28.14
C VAL A 133 -6.66 -11.62 -27.68
N LYS A 134 -6.98 -11.69 -26.38
CA LYS A 134 -8.25 -11.20 -25.81
C LYS A 134 -8.11 -9.82 -25.16
N PHE A 135 -6.95 -9.19 -25.23
CA PHE A 135 -6.75 -7.83 -24.70
C PHE A 135 -7.55 -6.80 -25.52
N ASP A 136 -8.36 -6.02 -24.79
CA ASP A 136 -9.15 -4.89 -25.29
C ASP A 136 -8.99 -3.72 -24.29
N ALA A 137 -8.29 -2.67 -24.73
CA ALA A 137 -8.05 -1.48 -23.94
C ALA A 137 -9.33 -0.74 -23.55
N ASP A 138 -10.31 -0.63 -24.46
CA ASP A 138 -11.60 0.00 -24.16
C ASP A 138 -12.40 -0.82 -23.14
N GLN A 139 -12.30 -2.16 -23.17
CA GLN A 139 -12.91 -3.01 -22.15
C GLN A 139 -12.34 -2.73 -20.76
N TRP A 140 -11.01 -2.66 -20.64
CA TRP A 140 -10.35 -2.41 -19.35
C TRP A 140 -10.68 -1.01 -18.81
N VAL A 141 -10.64 0.02 -19.67
CA VAL A 141 -10.97 1.39 -19.28
C VAL A 141 -12.45 1.54 -18.91
N ARG A 142 -13.36 0.89 -19.64
CA ARG A 142 -14.79 0.86 -19.27
C ARG A 142 -15.00 0.19 -17.92
N LEU A 143 -14.33 -0.93 -17.65
CA LEU A 143 -14.41 -1.60 -16.34
C LEU A 143 -13.92 -0.69 -15.20
N ALA A 144 -12.81 0.03 -15.40
CA ALA A 144 -12.32 1.00 -14.42
C ALA A 144 -13.37 2.09 -14.12
N LYS A 145 -14.02 2.62 -15.18
CA LYS A 145 -15.09 3.59 -15.03
C LYS A 145 -16.35 3.03 -14.37
N GLU A 146 -16.76 1.81 -14.73
CA GLU A 146 -17.87 1.10 -14.07
C GLU A 146 -17.61 0.97 -12.57
N ALA A 147 -16.35 0.79 -12.17
CA ALA A 147 -15.93 0.72 -10.78
C ALA A 147 -15.84 2.09 -10.08
N GLY A 148 -16.00 3.21 -10.80
CA GLY A 148 -15.82 4.57 -10.30
C GLY A 148 -14.36 5.04 -10.25
N MET A 149 -13.40 4.32 -10.82
CA MET A 149 -12.01 4.77 -10.79
C MET A 149 -11.79 5.98 -11.71
N THR A 150 -10.90 6.88 -11.32
CA THR A 150 -10.62 8.15 -12.04
C THR A 150 -9.27 8.17 -12.75
N TYR A 151 -8.39 7.20 -12.42
CA TYR A 151 -7.08 7.01 -13.04
C TYR A 151 -6.68 5.54 -13.06
N MET A 152 -5.69 5.21 -13.91
CA MET A 152 -5.16 3.86 -14.08
C MET A 152 -3.64 3.90 -14.15
N VAL A 153 -2.96 3.11 -13.30
CA VAL A 153 -1.51 2.93 -13.26
C VAL A 153 -1.19 1.52 -13.74
N ILE A 154 -0.44 1.38 -14.84
CA ILE A 154 -0.07 0.08 -15.40
C ILE A 154 1.45 -0.12 -15.47
N THR A 155 1.91 -1.33 -15.18
CA THR A 155 3.32 -1.73 -15.29
C THR A 155 3.83 -1.61 -16.73
N SER A 156 4.55 -0.52 -17.02
CA SER A 156 5.29 -0.38 -18.29
C SER A 156 6.48 -1.33 -18.37
N LYS A 157 7.11 -1.59 -17.21
CA LYS A 157 8.18 -2.56 -16.99
C LYS A 157 8.18 -2.93 -15.50
N HIS A 158 8.16 -4.22 -15.18
CA HIS A 158 8.35 -4.71 -13.81
C HIS A 158 9.82 -5.09 -13.56
N HIS A 159 10.12 -5.64 -12.39
CA HIS A 159 11.48 -6.05 -12.02
C HIS A 159 12.10 -7.10 -12.95
N ASP A 160 11.31 -7.89 -13.66
CA ASP A 160 11.80 -8.88 -14.63
C ASP A 160 12.36 -8.26 -15.92
N GLY A 161 12.33 -6.92 -16.04
CA GLY A 161 12.95 -6.16 -17.12
C GLY A 161 12.15 -6.13 -18.43
N PHE A 162 11.03 -6.86 -18.50
CA PHE A 162 10.24 -6.96 -19.72
C PHE A 162 9.43 -5.69 -19.97
N ALA A 163 9.69 -5.02 -21.09
CA ALA A 163 8.96 -3.81 -21.47
C ALA A 163 7.61 -4.17 -22.11
N MET A 164 6.52 -3.67 -21.54
CA MET A 164 5.15 -3.89 -22.01
C MET A 164 4.74 -2.96 -23.16
N TYR A 165 5.71 -2.33 -23.82
CA TYR A 165 5.56 -1.35 -24.89
C TYR A 165 6.73 -1.46 -25.89
N ASP A 166 6.60 -0.87 -27.08
CA ASP A 166 7.64 -0.88 -28.12
C ASP A 166 8.83 0.04 -27.74
N SER A 167 9.83 -0.49 -27.04
CA SER A 167 10.98 0.28 -26.56
C SER A 167 12.09 0.29 -27.58
N LYS A 168 12.65 1.47 -27.88
CA LYS A 168 13.75 1.60 -28.84
C LYS A 168 15.12 1.30 -28.25
N VAL A 169 15.20 0.90 -26.98
CA VAL A 169 16.46 0.62 -26.28
C VAL A 169 16.63 -0.84 -25.88
N THR A 170 15.63 -1.70 -26.15
CA THR A 170 15.69 -3.14 -25.90
C THR A 170 14.79 -3.88 -26.87
N GLU A 171 15.18 -5.09 -27.27
CA GLU A 171 14.32 -6.03 -27.99
C GLU A 171 13.60 -6.97 -26.99
N TYR A 172 13.88 -6.86 -25.69
CA TYR A 172 13.19 -7.62 -24.64
C TYR A 172 11.89 -6.90 -24.26
N ASP A 173 11.00 -6.79 -25.24
CA ASP A 173 9.73 -6.09 -25.14
C ASP A 173 8.57 -6.85 -25.78
N ILE A 174 7.36 -6.32 -25.59
CA ILE A 174 6.14 -7.00 -26.03
C ILE A 174 6.05 -7.18 -27.56
N ILE A 175 6.60 -6.28 -28.36
CA ILE A 175 6.50 -6.34 -29.81
C ILE A 175 7.57 -7.28 -30.39
N ASP A 176 8.80 -7.18 -29.89
CA ASP A 176 9.93 -7.88 -30.48
C ASP A 176 10.10 -9.31 -29.95
N ALA A 177 9.75 -9.55 -28.68
CA ALA A 177 9.98 -10.84 -28.02
C ALA A 177 8.73 -11.75 -27.95
N THR A 178 7.57 -11.31 -28.46
CA THR A 178 6.32 -12.08 -28.38
C THR A 178 5.58 -12.18 -29.73
N PRO A 179 4.60 -13.09 -29.88
CA PRO A 179 3.73 -13.11 -31.05
C PRO A 179 2.76 -11.93 -31.14
N PHE A 180 2.67 -11.11 -30.09
CA PHE A 180 1.77 -9.97 -30.01
C PHE A 180 2.37 -8.76 -30.73
N THR A 181 1.72 -8.29 -31.79
CA THR A 181 2.25 -7.24 -32.69
C THR A 181 1.67 -5.85 -32.41
N ARG A 182 1.08 -5.67 -31.22
CA ARG A 182 0.38 -4.46 -30.79
C ARG A 182 1.06 -3.85 -29.57
N ASP A 183 1.03 -2.52 -29.45
CA ASP A 183 1.46 -1.80 -28.25
C ASP A 183 0.27 -1.58 -27.31
N PRO A 184 0.10 -2.38 -26.25
CA PRO A 184 -1.04 -2.26 -25.36
C PRO A 184 -0.99 -1.00 -24.50
N MET A 185 0.19 -0.43 -24.25
CA MET A 185 0.31 0.81 -23.48
C MET A 185 -0.22 1.99 -24.30
N LYS A 186 0.08 2.03 -25.59
CA LYS A 186 -0.50 3.02 -26.52
C LYS A 186 -2.02 2.88 -26.61
N GLU A 187 -2.52 1.66 -26.78
CA GLU A 187 -3.97 1.43 -26.85
C GLU A 187 -4.70 1.86 -25.56
N LEU A 188 -4.10 1.60 -24.38
CA LEU A 188 -4.65 2.05 -23.10
C LEU A 188 -4.58 3.57 -22.92
N ALA A 189 -3.49 4.21 -23.33
CA ALA A 189 -3.37 5.66 -23.27
C ALA A 189 -4.47 6.34 -24.10
N GLU A 190 -4.69 5.85 -25.32
CA GLU A 190 -5.73 6.35 -26.22
C GLU A 190 -7.14 6.04 -25.69
N ALA A 191 -7.38 4.85 -25.15
CA ALA A 191 -8.65 4.49 -24.52
C ALA A 191 -8.96 5.36 -23.30
N CYS A 192 -7.97 5.60 -22.44
CA CYS A 192 -8.10 6.50 -21.29
C CYS A 192 -8.47 7.92 -21.75
N ALA A 193 -7.80 8.45 -22.78
CA ALA A 193 -8.12 9.74 -23.37
C ALA A 193 -9.56 9.80 -23.93
N ARG A 194 -10.02 8.75 -24.62
CA ARG A 194 -11.40 8.66 -25.14
C ARG A 194 -12.45 8.67 -24.03
N HIS A 195 -12.17 8.00 -22.92
CA HIS A 195 -13.16 7.77 -21.85
C HIS A 195 -13.06 8.76 -20.68
N GLY A 196 -12.07 9.65 -20.68
CA GLY A 196 -11.85 10.66 -19.65
C GLY A 196 -11.20 10.10 -18.37
N LEU A 197 -10.37 9.06 -18.49
CA LEU A 197 -9.58 8.50 -17.39
C LEU A 197 -8.15 9.03 -17.45
N LYS A 198 -7.52 9.33 -16.30
CA LYS A 198 -6.09 9.70 -16.29
C LYS A 198 -5.22 8.46 -16.47
N PHE A 199 -4.41 8.45 -17.51
CA PHE A 199 -3.48 7.35 -17.80
C PHE A 199 -2.14 7.58 -17.10
N CYS A 200 -1.62 6.54 -16.45
CA CYS A 200 -0.42 6.59 -15.64
C CYS A 200 0.43 5.33 -15.86
N PHE A 201 1.73 5.44 -15.64
CA PHE A 201 2.64 4.30 -15.68
C PHE A 201 3.20 3.97 -14.31
N TYR A 202 3.40 2.67 -14.09
CA TYR A 202 4.41 2.16 -13.17
C TYR A 202 5.68 1.84 -13.95
N HIS A 203 6.86 2.08 -13.37
CA HIS A 203 8.14 1.69 -13.95
C HIS A 203 9.15 1.26 -12.89
N SER A 204 9.72 0.06 -13.04
CA SER A 204 10.75 -0.45 -12.15
C SER A 204 12.13 0.13 -12.46
N ILE A 205 12.79 0.71 -11.46
CA ILE A 205 14.20 1.12 -11.47
C ILE A 205 15.10 -0.13 -11.50
N MET A 206 14.79 -1.08 -10.62
CA MET A 206 15.42 -2.40 -10.57
C MET A 206 15.12 -3.19 -11.84
N ASP A 207 16.09 -3.96 -12.31
CA ASP A 207 15.95 -4.78 -13.52
C ASP A 207 16.78 -6.05 -13.35
N TRP A 208 16.12 -7.21 -13.32
CA TRP A 208 16.76 -8.51 -13.15
C TRP A 208 17.29 -9.10 -14.46
N HIS A 209 16.93 -8.50 -15.59
CA HIS A 209 17.32 -8.97 -16.92
C HIS A 209 18.58 -8.26 -17.42
N HIS A 210 18.63 -6.94 -17.28
CA HIS A 210 19.70 -6.15 -17.89
C HIS A 210 21.06 -6.39 -17.19
N PRO A 211 22.12 -6.80 -17.91
CA PRO A 211 23.38 -7.22 -17.30
C PRO A 211 24.14 -6.09 -16.57
N GLN A 212 23.82 -4.84 -16.89
CA GLN A 212 24.42 -3.65 -16.27
C GLN A 212 23.58 -3.07 -15.12
N ALA A 213 22.43 -3.66 -14.78
CA ALA A 213 21.52 -3.15 -13.75
C ALA A 213 21.99 -3.42 -12.30
N GLY A 214 23.30 -3.56 -12.09
CA GLY A 214 23.92 -3.70 -10.78
C GLY A 214 25.44 -3.50 -10.84
N GLY A 215 26.06 -3.36 -9.67
CA GLY A 215 27.51 -3.20 -9.54
C GLY A 215 28.07 -1.94 -10.22
N ASP A 216 29.33 -2.01 -10.65
CA ASP A 216 30.08 -0.86 -11.17
C ASP A 216 29.54 -0.33 -12.52
N GLN A 217 28.67 -1.09 -13.21
CA GLN A 217 28.10 -0.72 -14.49
C GLN A 217 26.71 -0.05 -14.39
N PHE A 218 26.24 0.18 -13.16
CA PHE A 218 24.89 0.69 -12.94
C PHE A 218 24.66 2.08 -13.54
N GLU A 219 25.68 2.93 -13.59
CA GLU A 219 25.53 4.26 -14.19
C GLU A 219 25.33 4.19 -15.71
N GLN A 220 25.95 3.22 -16.40
CA GLN A 220 25.72 2.97 -17.82
C GLN A 220 24.28 2.50 -18.06
N TYR A 221 23.77 1.57 -17.23
CA TYR A 221 22.35 1.19 -17.26
C TYR A 221 21.45 2.41 -17.07
N ARG A 222 21.76 3.27 -16.10
CA ARG A 222 20.95 4.45 -15.79
C ARG A 222 20.87 5.43 -16.96
N GLN A 223 22.01 5.74 -17.59
CA GLN A 223 22.09 6.74 -18.66
C GLN A 223 21.61 6.21 -20.01
N ASN A 224 21.89 4.94 -20.32
CA ASN A 224 21.69 4.39 -21.66
C ASN A 224 20.42 3.53 -21.76
N TYR A 225 19.81 3.16 -20.63
CA TYR A 225 18.63 2.30 -20.60
C TYR A 225 17.48 2.93 -19.80
N LEU A 226 17.63 3.10 -18.48
CA LEU A 226 16.53 3.56 -17.61
C LEU A 226 16.03 4.98 -17.97
N LYS A 227 16.92 5.98 -18.06
CA LYS A 227 16.51 7.35 -18.42
C LYS A 227 15.93 7.43 -19.84
N PRO A 228 16.51 6.76 -20.86
CA PRO A 228 15.90 6.65 -22.17
C PRO A 228 14.49 6.02 -22.15
N GLN A 229 14.27 4.90 -21.45
CA GLN A 229 12.94 4.29 -21.30
C GLN A 229 11.94 5.25 -20.65
N VAL A 230 12.34 5.93 -19.57
CA VAL A 230 11.49 6.94 -18.93
C VAL A 230 11.15 8.09 -19.88
N LYS A 231 12.11 8.53 -20.70
CA LYS A 231 11.86 9.54 -21.73
C LYS A 231 10.87 9.05 -22.79
N GLU A 232 10.99 7.80 -23.24
CA GLU A 232 10.03 7.17 -24.17
C GLU A 232 8.61 7.21 -23.59
N LEU A 233 8.44 6.76 -22.35
CA LEU A 233 7.15 6.72 -21.67
C LEU A 233 6.50 8.10 -21.54
N ILE A 234 7.27 9.11 -21.15
CA ILE A 234 6.73 10.46 -20.94
C ILE A 234 6.39 11.16 -22.27
N THR A 235 7.14 10.89 -23.34
CA THR A 235 7.01 11.65 -24.59
C THR A 235 6.15 10.99 -25.65
N ARG A 236 5.86 9.68 -25.56
CA ARG A 236 5.17 8.91 -26.61
C ARG A 236 3.71 8.57 -26.31
N TYR A 237 3.27 8.64 -25.04
CA TYR A 237 1.94 8.14 -24.62
C TYR A 237 0.95 9.23 -24.21
N GLY A 238 1.22 10.48 -24.60
CA GLY A 238 0.34 11.61 -24.28
C GLY A 238 0.52 12.14 -22.86
N PRO A 239 -0.37 13.04 -22.41
CA PRO A 239 -0.26 13.66 -21.10
C PRO A 239 -0.52 12.64 -19.99
N LEU A 240 0.56 12.18 -19.35
CA LEU A 240 0.50 11.23 -18.25
C LEU A 240 0.00 11.89 -16.95
N GLY A 241 -0.71 11.14 -16.12
CA GLY A 241 -1.08 11.54 -14.76
C GLY A 241 0.07 11.31 -13.78
N ILE A 242 0.47 10.04 -13.62
CA ILE A 242 1.51 9.60 -12.69
C ILE A 242 2.60 8.82 -13.44
N LEU A 243 3.85 9.01 -13.03
CA LEU A 243 4.91 8.03 -13.20
C LEU A 243 5.31 7.47 -11.82
N TRP A 244 4.93 6.21 -11.59
CA TRP A 244 5.02 5.51 -10.32
C TRP A 244 6.26 4.62 -10.34
N PHE A 245 7.32 5.00 -9.62
CA PHE A 245 8.57 4.25 -9.58
C PHE A 245 8.60 3.19 -8.49
N ASP A 246 9.43 2.17 -8.69
CA ASP A 246 9.65 1.10 -7.74
C ASP A 246 11.05 0.51 -7.88
N GLY A 247 11.48 -0.35 -6.94
CA GLY A 247 12.79 -0.99 -6.99
C GLY A 247 13.93 -0.09 -6.55
N GLU A 248 13.63 1.05 -5.92
CA GLU A 248 14.59 2.04 -5.44
C GLU A 248 15.42 1.56 -4.26
N TRP A 249 15.05 0.44 -3.63
CA TRP A 249 15.75 -0.16 -2.50
C TRP A 249 17.10 -0.80 -2.87
N ILE A 250 17.41 -0.96 -4.16
CA ILE A 250 18.71 -1.49 -4.59
C ILE A 250 19.86 -0.62 -4.10
N LYS A 251 21.02 -1.26 -3.91
CA LYS A 251 22.22 -0.65 -3.32
C LYS A 251 22.77 0.49 -4.17
N GLU A 252 22.68 0.36 -5.49
CA GLU A 252 23.26 1.27 -6.47
C GLU A 252 22.45 2.56 -6.63
N TRP A 253 21.18 2.55 -6.21
CA TRP A 253 20.31 3.72 -6.20
C TRP A 253 20.57 4.60 -4.98
N ASP A 254 20.61 5.91 -5.17
CA ASP A 254 20.78 6.90 -4.10
C ASP A 254 19.93 8.14 -4.35
N GLU A 255 19.98 9.08 -3.42
CA GLU A 255 19.17 10.30 -3.44
C GLU A 255 19.51 11.22 -4.63
N ALA A 256 20.78 11.31 -5.01
CA ALA A 256 21.19 12.15 -6.12
C ALA A 256 20.66 11.60 -7.45
N LYS A 257 20.71 10.27 -7.63
CA LYS A 257 20.13 9.59 -8.80
C LYS A 257 18.61 9.72 -8.84
N GLY A 258 17.94 9.61 -7.69
CA GLY A 258 16.50 9.85 -7.56
C GLY A 258 16.09 11.28 -7.90
N GLY A 259 16.83 12.27 -7.38
CA GLY A 259 16.63 13.68 -7.71
C GLY A 259 16.82 13.99 -9.20
N ASP A 260 17.87 13.43 -9.83
CA ASP A 260 18.09 13.56 -11.27
C ASP A 260 16.95 12.94 -12.11
N LEU A 261 16.44 11.77 -11.70
CA LEU A 261 15.32 11.13 -12.40
C LEU A 261 14.01 11.90 -12.22
N TYR A 262 13.72 12.40 -11.02
CA TYR A 262 12.59 13.28 -10.76
C TYR A 262 12.66 14.57 -11.59
N ALA A 263 13.83 15.22 -11.64
CA ALA A 263 14.05 16.41 -12.44
C ALA A 263 13.84 16.15 -13.93
N LEU A 264 14.32 15.02 -14.46
CA LEU A 264 14.04 14.60 -15.84
C LEU A 264 12.53 14.51 -16.10
N CYS A 265 11.78 13.86 -15.21
CA CYS A 265 10.34 13.70 -15.34
C CYS A 265 9.61 15.03 -15.41
N ARG A 266 9.91 15.92 -14.45
CA ARG A 266 9.29 17.26 -14.35
C ARG A 266 9.70 18.17 -15.51
N THR A 267 10.90 18.00 -16.05
CA THR A 267 11.37 18.75 -17.23
C THR A 267 10.63 18.32 -18.50
N LEU A 268 10.45 17.01 -18.69
CA LEU A 268 9.78 16.47 -19.88
C LEU A 268 8.27 16.73 -19.85
N GLN A 269 7.64 16.61 -18.68
CA GLN A 269 6.22 16.91 -18.51
C GLN A 269 5.97 17.59 -17.15
N PRO A 270 5.93 18.94 -17.10
CA PRO A 270 5.73 19.70 -15.86
C PRO A 270 4.36 19.52 -15.19
N SER A 271 3.45 18.72 -15.74
CA SER A 271 2.20 18.32 -15.09
C SER A 271 2.28 16.94 -14.42
N LEU A 272 3.35 16.17 -14.65
CA LEU A 272 3.47 14.79 -14.16
C LEU A 272 3.57 14.75 -12.64
N VAL A 273 2.84 13.82 -12.03
CA VAL A 273 2.95 13.47 -10.61
C VAL A 273 3.88 12.27 -10.45
N VAL A 274 4.80 12.30 -9.50
CA VAL A 274 5.79 11.25 -9.26
C VAL A 274 5.75 10.82 -7.80
N ASN A 275 5.81 9.52 -7.53
CA ASN A 275 5.79 9.01 -6.15
C ASN A 275 7.14 9.17 -5.44
N ASN A 276 7.13 9.08 -4.10
CA ASN A 276 8.33 9.17 -3.26
C ASN A 276 9.39 8.07 -3.50
N ARG A 277 9.01 6.98 -4.17
CA ARG A 277 9.93 5.89 -4.56
C ARG A 277 10.85 6.25 -5.71
N VAL A 278 10.68 7.41 -6.36
CA VAL A 278 11.74 7.92 -7.25
C VAL A 278 13.06 8.14 -6.49
N GLY A 279 12.98 8.49 -5.20
CA GLY A 279 14.11 8.70 -4.30
C GLY A 279 14.33 7.54 -3.34
N LYS A 280 14.55 7.86 -2.05
CA LYS A 280 14.69 6.89 -0.95
C LYS A 280 13.53 7.01 0.06
N ARG A 281 12.36 7.43 -0.41
CA ARG A 281 11.14 7.64 0.39
C ARG A 281 11.32 8.63 1.55
N LYS A 282 12.18 9.65 1.37
CA LYS A 282 12.19 10.80 2.26
C LYS A 282 10.91 11.60 2.07
N THR A 283 10.53 12.39 3.08
CA THR A 283 9.39 13.31 3.00
C THR A 283 9.55 14.38 1.90
N THR A 284 10.78 14.59 1.42
CA THR A 284 11.12 15.49 0.31
C THR A 284 11.12 14.81 -1.05
N ASP A 285 11.01 13.49 -1.11
CA ASP A 285 11.09 12.73 -2.36
C ASP A 285 9.72 12.67 -3.03
N GLY A 286 9.68 13.00 -4.32
CA GLY A 286 8.45 12.98 -5.11
C GLY A 286 7.31 13.83 -4.53
N ASP A 287 6.13 13.66 -5.08
CA ASP A 287 4.94 14.46 -4.79
C ASP A 287 4.06 13.86 -3.69
N TYR A 288 4.16 12.55 -3.45
CA TYR A 288 3.28 11.84 -2.52
C TYR A 288 3.91 10.56 -1.94
N GLU A 289 3.45 10.18 -0.74
CA GLU A 289 3.84 8.94 -0.05
C GLU A 289 3.09 7.70 -0.55
N THR A 290 3.75 6.54 -0.52
CA THR A 290 3.16 5.25 -0.97
C THR A 290 3.11 4.15 0.10
N PRO A 291 2.24 4.24 1.13
CA PRO A 291 1.99 3.11 2.03
C PRO A 291 1.49 1.89 1.24
N GLU A 292 2.17 0.75 1.31
CA GLU A 292 1.83 -0.45 0.54
C GLU A 292 1.16 -1.49 1.42
N GLN A 293 0.02 -2.05 0.97
CA GLN A 293 -0.78 -3.05 1.71
C GLN A 293 -1.19 -2.62 3.13
N ASN A 294 -1.13 -1.32 3.42
CA ASN A 294 -1.37 -0.78 4.75
C ASN A 294 -1.99 0.62 4.68
N ILE A 295 -3.12 0.81 5.37
CA ILE A 295 -3.71 2.13 5.59
C ILE A 295 -3.02 2.76 6.82
N PRO A 296 -2.48 3.98 6.73
CA PRO A 296 -1.97 4.72 7.88
C PRO A 296 -3.00 4.81 9.03
N ALA A 297 -2.52 4.88 10.28
CA ALA A 297 -3.40 4.99 11.45
C ALA A 297 -4.23 6.29 11.43
N GLY A 298 -3.66 7.38 10.90
CA GLY A 298 -4.31 8.66 10.68
C GLY A 298 -3.78 9.35 9.43
N ALA A 299 -4.21 10.58 9.19
CA ALA A 299 -3.74 11.34 8.04
C ALA A 299 -2.22 11.63 8.12
N ILE A 300 -1.53 11.45 7.00
CA ILE A 300 -0.12 11.84 6.87
C ILE A 300 -0.06 13.36 6.74
N GLN A 301 0.54 14.02 7.74
CA GLN A 301 0.60 15.48 7.78
C GLN A 301 1.60 16.02 6.75
N GLY A 302 1.23 17.10 6.06
CA GLY A 302 2.12 17.82 5.15
C GLY A 302 2.50 17.08 3.88
N ARG A 303 1.83 15.96 3.55
CA ARG A 303 2.10 15.18 2.34
C ARG A 303 0.82 14.64 1.73
N LEU A 304 0.78 14.61 0.40
CA LEU A 304 -0.16 13.75 -0.31
C LEU A 304 0.24 12.30 -0.10
N TRP A 305 -0.72 11.38 -0.18
CA TRP A 305 -0.42 9.96 -0.09
C TRP A 305 -1.45 9.10 -0.82
N GLU A 306 -0.99 7.95 -1.28
CA GLU A 306 -1.78 6.94 -1.96
C GLU A 306 -1.36 5.57 -1.43
N THR A 307 -2.32 4.76 -1.00
CA THR A 307 -2.04 3.38 -0.69
C THR A 307 -2.43 2.48 -1.83
N CYS A 308 -1.51 1.58 -2.20
CA CYS A 308 -1.78 0.51 -3.15
C CYS A 308 -2.07 -0.78 -2.40
N MET A 309 -3.10 -1.52 -2.85
CA MET A 309 -3.42 -2.84 -2.29
C MET A 309 -3.90 -3.82 -3.37
N THR A 310 -3.70 -5.10 -3.09
CA THR A 310 -4.18 -6.23 -3.92
C THR A 310 -5.61 -6.60 -3.58
N MET A 311 -6.36 -7.15 -4.56
CA MET A 311 -7.68 -7.74 -4.28
C MET A 311 -7.59 -9.13 -3.65
N ASN A 312 -6.54 -9.89 -3.98
CA ASN A 312 -6.15 -11.15 -3.36
C ASN A 312 -4.80 -10.97 -2.64
N ASP A 313 -3.91 -11.95 -2.63
CA ASP A 313 -2.60 -11.88 -1.96
C ASP A 313 -1.44 -11.55 -2.92
N THR A 314 -1.71 -11.39 -4.23
CA THR A 314 -0.71 -11.13 -5.28
C THR A 314 -0.97 -9.86 -6.08
N TRP A 315 0.09 -9.27 -6.65
CA TRP A 315 -0.03 -8.17 -7.61
C TRP A 315 -0.24 -8.71 -9.03
N GLY A 316 0.76 -9.45 -9.55
CA GLY A 316 0.67 -10.14 -10.84
C GLY A 316 -0.23 -11.37 -10.76
N TYR A 317 -0.77 -11.81 -11.91
CA TYR A 317 -1.64 -12.99 -11.96
C TYR A 317 -0.94 -14.25 -11.40
N LYS A 318 -1.64 -14.94 -10.49
CA LYS A 318 -1.24 -16.20 -9.90
C LYS A 318 -2.42 -17.16 -9.97
N ALA A 319 -2.20 -18.37 -10.50
CA ALA A 319 -3.29 -19.29 -10.84
C ALA A 319 -3.92 -19.99 -9.61
N ASP A 320 -3.19 -20.03 -8.50
CA ASP A 320 -3.52 -20.70 -7.24
C ASP A 320 -3.90 -19.73 -6.11
N ASP A 321 -4.04 -18.42 -6.40
CA ASP A 321 -4.44 -17.42 -5.40
C ASP A 321 -5.92 -17.03 -5.53
N ASP A 322 -6.74 -17.71 -4.73
CA ASP A 322 -8.18 -17.44 -4.57
C ASP A 322 -8.54 -16.74 -3.25
N ASN A 323 -7.56 -16.18 -2.52
CA ASN A 323 -7.83 -15.50 -1.25
C ASN A 323 -8.32 -14.06 -1.45
N TRP A 324 -9.49 -13.95 -2.05
CA TRP A 324 -10.04 -12.67 -2.48
C TRP A 324 -10.72 -11.90 -1.34
N LYS A 325 -10.33 -10.63 -1.14
CA LYS A 325 -11.01 -9.66 -0.24
C LYS A 325 -12.49 -9.51 -0.61
N SER A 326 -13.35 -9.26 0.37
CA SER A 326 -14.78 -9.03 0.13
C SER A 326 -15.04 -7.64 -0.45
N ASP A 327 -16.20 -7.46 -1.07
CA ASP A 327 -16.72 -6.15 -1.47
C ASP A 327 -16.84 -5.19 -0.28
N GLN A 328 -17.33 -5.67 0.87
CA GLN A 328 -17.40 -4.91 2.10
C GLN A 328 -16.02 -4.38 2.51
N ASP A 329 -14.99 -5.25 2.52
CA ASP A 329 -13.63 -4.84 2.87
C ASP A 329 -13.11 -3.76 1.92
N LEU A 330 -13.29 -3.94 0.61
CA LEU A 330 -12.79 -3.00 -0.40
C LEU A 330 -13.45 -1.61 -0.30
N VAL A 331 -14.78 -1.56 -0.12
CA VAL A 331 -15.49 -0.28 0.05
C VAL A 331 -15.11 0.40 1.37
N GLN A 332 -15.06 -0.35 2.47
CA GLN A 332 -14.69 0.22 3.78
C GLN A 332 -13.23 0.71 3.80
N LYS A 333 -12.32 0.04 3.09
CA LYS A 333 -10.95 0.53 2.87
C LYS A 333 -10.94 1.85 2.09
N LEU A 334 -11.69 1.94 0.99
CA LEU A 334 -11.80 3.20 0.23
C LEU A 334 -12.25 4.35 1.12
N ILE A 335 -13.27 4.13 1.94
CA ILE A 335 -13.80 5.12 2.89
C ILE A 335 -12.74 5.48 3.95
N ASP A 336 -12.08 4.49 4.56
CA ASP A 336 -11.05 4.72 5.58
C ASP A 336 -9.89 5.56 5.01
N ILE A 337 -9.44 5.24 3.80
CA ILE A 337 -8.38 5.97 3.10
C ILE A 337 -8.80 7.43 2.83
N CYS A 338 -10.00 7.65 2.27
CA CYS A 338 -10.51 9.00 2.00
C CYS A 338 -10.69 9.81 3.29
N SER A 339 -11.15 9.18 4.37
CA SER A 339 -11.31 9.79 5.69
C SER A 339 -9.99 10.27 6.31
N LYS A 340 -8.86 9.77 5.81
CA LYS A 340 -7.50 10.14 6.20
C LYS A 340 -6.79 10.99 5.12
N GLY A 341 -7.55 11.46 4.13
CA GLY A 341 -7.08 12.36 3.07
C GLY A 341 -6.30 11.69 1.93
N GLY A 342 -6.20 10.36 1.91
CA GLY A 342 -5.42 9.63 0.92
C GLY A 342 -6.20 9.19 -0.33
N ASN A 343 -5.46 8.60 -1.25
CA ASN A 343 -5.99 7.91 -2.43
C ASN A 343 -5.83 6.38 -2.30
N PHE A 344 -6.76 5.64 -2.89
CA PHE A 344 -6.73 4.18 -2.94
C PHE A 344 -6.43 3.70 -4.37
N LEU A 345 -5.33 2.97 -4.54
CA LEU A 345 -4.92 2.38 -5.81
C LEU A 345 -5.11 0.85 -5.73
N LEU A 346 -6.22 0.35 -6.26
CA LEU A 346 -6.63 -1.04 -6.12
C LEU A 346 -6.19 -1.87 -7.33
N ASN A 347 -5.47 -2.96 -7.07
CA ASN A 347 -4.81 -3.75 -8.10
C ASN A 347 -5.69 -4.84 -8.75
N VAL A 348 -5.44 -5.06 -10.05
CA VAL A 348 -5.79 -6.27 -10.78
C VAL A 348 -4.53 -6.88 -11.43
N GLY A 349 -4.48 -8.22 -11.49
CA GLY A 349 -3.46 -8.98 -12.21
C GLY A 349 -4.05 -9.70 -13.42
N PRO A 350 -3.99 -9.14 -14.65
CA PRO A 350 -4.53 -9.77 -15.85
C PRO A 350 -3.76 -11.04 -16.24
N LYS A 351 -4.46 -11.97 -16.89
CA LYS A 351 -3.90 -13.23 -17.41
C LYS A 351 -3.02 -13.01 -18.63
N ALA A 352 -2.21 -14.01 -18.99
CA ALA A 352 -1.39 -13.98 -20.20
C ALA A 352 -2.18 -13.82 -21.52
N ASP A 353 -3.48 -14.19 -21.53
CA ASP A 353 -4.33 -14.03 -22.70
C ASP A 353 -4.96 -12.61 -22.83
N GLY A 354 -4.70 -11.71 -21.88
CA GLY A 354 -5.23 -10.34 -21.86
C GLY A 354 -6.56 -10.17 -21.14
N THR A 355 -7.10 -11.21 -20.50
CA THR A 355 -8.32 -11.11 -19.69
C THR A 355 -8.03 -10.74 -18.23
N ILE A 356 -8.86 -9.86 -17.66
CA ILE A 356 -8.88 -9.61 -16.21
C ILE A 356 -9.63 -10.78 -15.54
N PRO A 357 -9.13 -11.36 -14.42
CA PRO A 357 -9.83 -12.42 -13.72
C PRO A 357 -11.26 -12.03 -13.32
N GLU A 358 -12.22 -12.94 -13.55
CA GLU A 358 -13.63 -12.70 -13.23
C GLU A 358 -13.88 -12.29 -11.75
N PRO A 359 -13.21 -12.89 -10.74
CA PRO A 359 -13.33 -12.42 -9.36
C PRO A 359 -12.97 -10.94 -9.16
N SER A 360 -12.00 -10.41 -9.90
CA SER A 360 -11.63 -8.99 -9.90
C SER A 360 -12.73 -8.14 -10.54
N ILE A 361 -13.26 -8.55 -11.68
CA ILE A 361 -14.36 -7.85 -12.38
C ILE A 361 -15.58 -7.74 -11.47
N GLN A 362 -15.96 -8.83 -10.79
CA GLN A 362 -17.11 -8.86 -9.88
C GLN A 362 -16.95 -7.87 -8.72
N ARG A 363 -15.75 -7.77 -8.14
CA ARG A 363 -15.44 -6.85 -7.03
C ARG A 363 -15.44 -5.40 -7.48
N LEU A 364 -14.83 -5.11 -8.62
CA LEU A 364 -14.85 -3.77 -9.22
C LEU A 364 -16.28 -3.30 -9.47
N ARG A 365 -17.13 -4.15 -10.04
CA ARG A 365 -18.55 -3.84 -10.23
C ARG A 365 -19.32 -3.69 -8.93
N GLN A 366 -18.95 -4.42 -7.87
CA GLN A 366 -19.55 -4.26 -6.54
C GLN A 366 -19.22 -2.90 -5.92
N VAL A 367 -17.94 -2.52 -5.92
CA VAL A 367 -17.49 -1.19 -5.47
C VAL A 367 -18.17 -0.09 -6.29
N GLY A 368 -18.23 -0.27 -7.62
CA GLY A 368 -18.92 0.65 -8.54
C GLY A 368 -20.41 0.82 -8.24
N ARG A 369 -21.12 -0.25 -7.86
CA ARG A 369 -22.54 -0.14 -7.46
C ARG A 369 -22.72 0.71 -6.20
N TRP A 370 -21.86 0.54 -5.20
CA TRP A 370 -21.93 1.37 -3.99
C TRP A 370 -21.58 2.84 -4.30
N LEU A 371 -20.54 3.07 -5.08
CA LEU A 371 -20.14 4.42 -5.53
C LEU A 371 -21.20 5.10 -6.39
N GLY A 372 -21.96 4.35 -7.20
CA GLY A 372 -23.04 4.89 -8.04
C GLY A 372 -24.11 5.64 -7.25
N HIS A 373 -24.24 5.37 -5.94
CA HIS A 373 -25.14 6.10 -5.05
C HIS A 373 -24.40 7.02 -4.07
N ASN A 374 -23.15 6.70 -3.70
CA ASN A 374 -22.44 7.36 -2.60
C ASN A 374 -21.20 8.18 -3.02
N SER A 375 -20.96 8.36 -4.33
CA SER A 375 -19.75 9.00 -4.86
C SER A 375 -19.47 10.41 -4.33
N GLU A 376 -20.50 11.18 -3.98
CA GLU A 376 -20.33 12.55 -3.44
C GLU A 376 -19.56 12.58 -2.12
N ALA A 377 -19.60 11.48 -1.36
CA ALA A 377 -18.92 11.31 -0.09
C ALA A 377 -17.49 10.74 -0.23
N VAL A 378 -16.99 10.59 -1.46
CA VAL A 378 -15.64 10.10 -1.78
C VAL A 378 -14.88 11.15 -2.57
N TYR A 379 -15.34 11.49 -3.78
CA TYR A 379 -14.56 12.35 -4.68
C TYR A 379 -14.55 13.82 -4.26
N GLY A 380 -13.35 14.41 -4.29
CA GLY A 380 -13.12 15.78 -3.83
C GLY A 380 -13.26 15.97 -2.32
N THR A 381 -13.30 14.88 -1.55
CA THR A 381 -13.35 14.99 -0.09
C THR A 381 -11.98 15.19 0.54
N THR A 382 -11.97 15.77 1.73
CA THR A 382 -10.82 15.88 2.62
C THR A 382 -11.02 14.99 3.85
N GLN A 383 -9.95 14.88 4.65
CA GLN A 383 -9.92 14.09 5.87
C GLN A 383 -11.03 14.46 6.87
N SER A 384 -11.35 13.49 7.73
CA SER A 384 -12.21 13.65 8.90
C SER A 384 -11.74 14.82 9.79
N PRO A 385 -12.66 15.63 10.34
CA PRO A 385 -12.29 16.64 11.32
C PRO A 385 -12.01 16.02 12.69
N TRP A 386 -12.46 14.78 12.95
CA TRP A 386 -12.09 13.99 14.13
C TRP A 386 -10.88 13.09 13.85
N THR A 387 -9.99 12.97 14.85
CA THR A 387 -8.89 11.99 14.83
C THR A 387 -9.33 10.60 15.30
N LYS A 388 -10.41 10.50 16.10
CA LYS A 388 -11.06 9.25 16.53
C LYS A 388 -12.58 9.37 16.38
N HIS A 389 -13.23 8.30 15.94
CA HIS A 389 -14.69 8.22 15.78
C HIS A 389 -15.31 7.44 16.94
N PRO A 390 -16.39 7.95 17.58
CA PRO A 390 -17.09 7.26 18.67
C PRO A 390 -18.12 6.22 18.19
N PHE A 391 -18.04 5.79 16.93
CA PHE A 391 -18.95 4.83 16.29
C PHE A 391 -18.19 3.97 15.28
N ASN A 392 -18.78 2.85 14.86
CA ASN A 392 -18.18 1.99 13.83
C ASN A 392 -18.36 2.61 12.43
N GLY A 393 -17.41 3.46 12.05
CA GLY A 393 -17.46 4.17 10.78
C GLY A 393 -16.39 5.24 10.64
N ARG A 394 -16.57 6.14 9.68
CA ARG A 394 -15.62 7.19 9.31
C ARG A 394 -16.34 8.47 8.89
N CYS A 395 -15.58 9.55 8.82
CA CYS A 395 -16.07 10.83 8.31
C CYS A 395 -15.18 11.36 7.18
N THR A 396 -15.79 12.01 6.20
CA THR A 396 -15.11 12.76 5.13
C THR A 396 -15.76 14.12 4.98
N VAL A 397 -15.06 15.12 4.48
CA VAL A 397 -15.58 16.50 4.36
C VAL A 397 -15.48 17.01 2.93
N LYS A 398 -16.50 17.73 2.45
CA LYS A 398 -16.44 18.47 1.19
C LYS A 398 -17.14 19.81 1.33
N GLY A 399 -16.38 20.90 1.27
CA GLY A 399 -16.92 22.24 1.49
C GLY A 399 -17.62 22.35 2.86
N ASN A 400 -18.93 22.58 2.85
CA ASN A 400 -19.75 22.71 4.07
C ASN A 400 -20.42 21.40 4.49
N THR A 401 -20.23 20.33 3.72
CA THR A 401 -20.87 19.04 3.98
C THR A 401 -19.92 18.10 4.71
N LEU A 402 -20.38 17.56 5.84
CA LEU A 402 -19.79 16.43 6.52
C LEU A 402 -20.50 15.16 6.05
N TYR A 403 -19.76 14.18 5.54
CA TYR A 403 -20.30 12.86 5.26
C TYR A 403 -19.90 11.89 6.36
N VAL A 404 -20.91 11.23 6.93
CA VAL A 404 -20.78 10.22 7.98
C VAL A 404 -21.01 8.86 7.34
N HIS A 405 -19.99 8.01 7.34
CA HIS A 405 -20.01 6.67 6.78
C HIS A 405 -20.12 5.68 7.93
N VAL A 406 -21.27 5.01 8.07
CA VAL A 406 -21.54 4.06 9.14
C VAL A 406 -21.40 2.65 8.59
N PHE A 407 -20.41 1.91 9.10
CA PHE A 407 -20.12 0.54 8.68
C PHE A 407 -21.03 -0.46 9.38
N GLU A 408 -21.39 -0.17 10.63
CA GLU A 408 -22.28 -1.01 11.43
C GLU A 408 -23.04 -0.11 12.42
N TRP A 409 -24.30 -0.46 12.67
CA TRP A 409 -25.17 0.25 13.62
C TRP A 409 -25.33 -0.60 14.88
N ASP A 410 -24.75 -0.14 16.00
CA ASP A 410 -24.92 -0.68 17.36
C ASP A 410 -25.85 0.18 18.23
N GLY A 411 -26.45 1.21 17.62
CA GLY A 411 -27.30 2.20 18.25
C GLY A 411 -27.25 3.51 17.46
N PRO A 412 -27.75 4.63 18.02
CA PRO A 412 -27.60 5.93 17.40
C PRO A 412 -26.14 6.34 17.29
N VAL A 413 -25.74 6.88 16.12
CA VAL A 413 -24.43 7.49 15.93
C VAL A 413 -24.40 8.83 16.65
N ARG A 414 -23.46 9.01 17.57
CA ARG A 414 -23.27 10.25 18.32
C ARG A 414 -22.00 10.94 17.84
N LEU A 415 -22.11 12.16 17.33
CA LEU A 415 -21.00 12.98 16.84
C LEU A 415 -20.85 14.21 17.72
N PRO A 416 -19.99 14.15 18.75
CA PRO A 416 -19.87 15.21 19.72
C PRO A 416 -18.86 16.27 19.27
N GLY A 417 -19.04 17.50 19.74
CA GLY A 417 -18.10 18.61 19.56
C GLY A 417 -18.21 19.33 18.21
N LEU A 418 -19.25 19.09 17.42
CA LEU A 418 -19.47 19.78 16.15
C LEU A 418 -19.89 21.24 16.41
N LYS A 419 -19.00 22.20 16.11
CA LYS A 419 -19.23 23.64 16.30
C LYS A 419 -20.03 24.28 15.18
N SER A 420 -19.90 23.77 13.97
CA SER A 420 -20.65 24.27 12.81
C SER A 420 -22.11 23.90 12.97
N ARG A 421 -23.04 24.83 12.74
CA ARG A 421 -24.46 24.58 12.95
C ARG A 421 -24.99 23.69 11.84
N VAL A 422 -25.63 22.58 12.23
CA VAL A 422 -26.29 21.65 11.31
C VAL A 422 -27.51 22.34 10.69
N LYS A 423 -27.56 22.38 9.35
CA LYS A 423 -28.70 22.88 8.56
C LYS A 423 -29.63 21.76 8.12
N SER A 424 -29.08 20.63 7.70
CA SER A 424 -29.86 19.46 7.27
C SER A 424 -29.05 18.18 7.37
N VAL A 425 -29.74 17.07 7.58
CA VAL A 425 -29.17 15.73 7.59
C VAL A 425 -30.00 14.86 6.64
N ARG A 426 -29.35 14.15 5.73
CA ARG A 426 -30.00 13.24 4.78
C ARG A 426 -29.17 12.00 4.51
N LEU A 427 -29.83 10.89 4.15
CA LEU A 427 -29.13 9.77 3.52
C LEU A 427 -28.62 10.21 2.14
N VAL A 428 -27.41 9.81 1.80
CA VAL A 428 -26.84 10.06 0.47
C VAL A 428 -27.57 9.21 -0.58
N ASP A 429 -27.72 7.91 -0.31
CA ASP A 429 -28.62 7.06 -1.07
C ASP A 429 -30.08 7.26 -0.62
N ALA A 430 -30.83 8.04 -1.40
CA ALA A 430 -32.23 8.34 -1.13
C ALA A 430 -33.14 7.10 -1.14
N ARG A 431 -32.73 5.97 -1.74
CA ARG A 431 -33.51 4.72 -1.75
C ARG A 431 -33.61 4.10 -0.35
N LEU A 432 -32.68 4.43 0.55
CA LEU A 432 -32.68 4.00 1.95
C LEU A 432 -33.70 4.79 2.80
N GLY A 433 -34.39 5.77 2.21
CA GLY A 433 -35.48 6.51 2.83
C GLY A 433 -35.00 7.78 3.55
N GLN A 434 -35.49 7.98 4.77
CA GLN A 434 -35.16 9.14 5.60
C GLN A 434 -34.39 8.71 6.85
N VAL A 435 -33.56 9.62 7.36
CA VAL A 435 -32.83 9.44 8.62
C VAL A 435 -33.33 10.45 9.64
N ARG A 436 -33.54 10.00 10.88
CA ARG A 436 -33.89 10.88 11.99
C ARG A 436 -32.62 11.35 12.68
N HIS A 437 -32.63 12.58 13.16
CA HIS A 437 -31.52 13.14 13.91
C HIS A 437 -32.02 14.15 14.96
N THR A 438 -31.22 14.35 15.99
CA THR A 438 -31.37 15.39 17.00
C THR A 438 -30.04 16.09 17.21
N VAL A 439 -30.09 17.34 17.67
CA VAL A 439 -28.90 18.06 18.13
C VAL A 439 -29.09 18.30 19.63
N GLU A 440 -28.24 17.66 20.41
CA GLU A 440 -28.27 17.65 21.87
C GLU A 440 -27.13 18.51 22.43
N THR A 441 -27.20 18.81 23.73
CA THR A 441 -26.13 19.46 24.48
C THR A 441 -25.74 18.56 25.64
N GLU A 442 -24.46 18.18 25.69
CA GLU A 442 -23.88 17.38 26.77
C GLU A 442 -22.73 18.15 27.41
N GLY A 443 -22.95 18.68 28.61
CA GLY A 443 -22.04 19.66 29.21
C GLY A 443 -21.96 20.92 28.33
N ASP A 444 -20.75 21.29 27.93
CA ASP A 444 -20.51 22.44 27.03
C ASP A 444 -20.46 22.03 25.54
N ALA A 445 -20.56 20.73 25.22
CA ALA A 445 -20.43 20.22 23.86
C ALA A 445 -21.79 20.05 23.17
N THR A 446 -21.84 20.44 21.88
CA THR A 446 -22.96 20.07 20.99
C THR A 446 -22.77 18.65 20.47
N VAL A 447 -23.81 17.83 20.52
CA VAL A 447 -23.77 16.44 20.04
C VAL A 447 -24.84 16.24 18.96
N LEU A 448 -24.40 15.91 17.74
CA LEU A 448 -25.31 15.46 16.68
C LEU A 448 -25.58 13.97 16.87
N VAL A 449 -26.84 13.60 17.06
CA VAL A 449 -27.27 12.21 17.20
C VAL A 449 -28.05 11.82 15.96
N ILE A 450 -27.66 10.71 15.33
CA ILE A 450 -28.25 10.20 14.10
C ILE A 450 -28.78 8.79 14.38
N GLU A 451 -30.07 8.58 14.17
CA GLU A 451 -30.72 7.29 14.39
C GLU A 451 -30.45 6.33 13.22
N PRO A 452 -30.38 5.00 13.46
CA PRO A 452 -30.33 4.02 12.38
C PRO A 452 -31.52 4.20 11.43
N PRO A 453 -31.30 4.19 10.10
CA PRO A 453 -32.40 4.16 9.14
C PRO A 453 -33.11 2.79 9.20
N ALA A 454 -34.34 2.73 8.69
CA ALA A 454 -35.11 1.48 8.67
C ALA A 454 -34.48 0.37 7.82
N SER A 455 -33.68 0.74 6.81
CA SER A 455 -32.98 -0.19 5.92
C SER A 455 -31.58 0.36 5.65
N PRO A 456 -30.60 0.11 6.53
CA PRO A 456 -29.23 0.54 6.31
C PRO A 456 -28.59 -0.23 5.15
N ASP A 457 -27.63 0.40 4.49
CA ASP A 457 -26.71 -0.29 3.58
C ASP A 457 -25.79 -1.20 4.40
N LEU A 458 -25.65 -2.46 3.97
CA LEU A 458 -24.91 -3.51 4.66
C LEU A 458 -23.38 -3.37 4.53
N VAL A 459 -22.91 -2.58 3.56
CA VAL A 459 -21.48 -2.31 3.34
C VAL A 459 -21.08 -1.02 4.07
N ALA A 460 -21.80 0.06 3.80
CA ALA A 460 -21.64 1.34 4.48
C ALA A 460 -22.83 2.27 4.19
N THR A 461 -23.56 2.66 5.24
CA THR A 461 -24.60 3.69 5.13
C THR A 461 -23.97 5.08 5.15
N VAL A 462 -24.28 5.93 4.19
CA VAL A 462 -23.71 7.29 4.12
C VAL A 462 -24.76 8.35 4.40
N ILE A 463 -24.45 9.24 5.34
CA ILE A 463 -25.28 10.39 5.73
C ILE A 463 -24.54 11.68 5.38
N ALA A 464 -25.21 12.58 4.66
CA ALA A 464 -24.73 13.94 4.43
C ALA A 464 -25.32 14.89 5.48
N VAL A 465 -24.43 15.59 6.18
CA VAL A 465 -24.73 16.63 7.17
C VAL A 465 -24.27 17.96 6.59
N GLU A 466 -25.21 18.78 6.14
CA GLU A 466 -24.91 20.12 5.64
C GLU A 466 -24.81 21.09 6.82
N CYS A 467 -23.70 21.83 6.89
CA CYS A 467 -23.44 22.82 7.92
C CYS A 467 -23.58 24.25 7.36
N ASP A 468 -23.60 25.24 8.25
CA ASP A 468 -23.61 26.66 7.86
C ASP A 468 -22.24 27.23 7.45
N GLY A 469 -21.20 26.40 7.51
CA GLY A 469 -19.86 26.62 6.98
C GLY A 469 -19.08 25.30 7.02
N PRO A 470 -17.76 25.31 6.74
CA PRO A 470 -16.95 24.10 6.82
C PRO A 470 -17.10 23.41 8.20
N PRO A 471 -17.28 22.09 8.26
CA PRO A 471 -17.41 21.36 9.52
C PRO A 471 -16.18 21.58 10.42
N LYS A 472 -16.41 22.18 11.59
CA LYS A 472 -15.38 22.42 12.61
C LYS A 472 -15.75 21.65 13.87
N VAL A 473 -14.77 20.97 14.43
CA VAL A 473 -14.95 20.19 15.67
C VAL A 473 -14.03 20.73 16.76
N GLU A 474 -14.40 20.53 18.01
CA GLU A 474 -13.50 20.77 19.13
C GLU A 474 -12.27 19.86 19.06
N PRO A 475 -11.06 20.39 19.34
CA PRO A 475 -9.87 19.57 19.44
C PRO A 475 -10.10 18.40 20.39
N THR A 476 -9.80 17.20 19.91
CA THR A 476 -10.19 15.88 20.43
C THR A 476 -9.84 15.58 21.89
N ALA A 477 -9.11 16.45 22.59
CA ALA A 477 -8.82 16.26 24.02
C ALA A 477 -10.06 16.41 24.93
N ALA A 478 -11.12 17.10 24.46
CA ALA A 478 -12.28 17.41 25.30
C ALA A 478 -13.54 16.58 24.98
N VAL A 479 -13.60 15.84 23.87
CA VAL A 479 -14.89 15.40 23.31
C VAL A 479 -14.91 13.95 22.82
N ALA A 480 -14.42 13.04 23.66
CA ALA A 480 -14.78 11.64 23.54
C ALA A 480 -15.20 11.13 24.92
N ALA A 481 -16.51 11.21 25.21
CA ALA A 481 -17.12 10.46 26.30
C ALA A 481 -16.82 8.94 26.21
N GLY A 482 -16.36 8.44 25.05
CA GLY A 482 -15.85 7.08 24.86
C GLY A 482 -14.32 6.88 25.07
N ALA A 483 -13.49 7.92 24.91
CA ALA A 483 -12.03 7.84 25.09
C ALA A 483 -11.59 8.22 26.51
N LEU A 484 -12.43 8.95 27.24
CA LEU A 484 -12.22 9.21 28.66
C LEU A 484 -12.30 7.88 29.43
N VAL A 485 -11.20 7.49 30.07
CA VAL A 485 -11.26 6.37 31.02
C VAL A 485 -11.86 6.89 32.31
N ALA A 486 -13.03 6.38 32.69
CA ALA A 486 -13.66 6.70 33.97
C ALA A 486 -13.04 5.84 35.08
N GLN A 487 -12.81 6.45 36.24
CA GLN A 487 -12.51 5.72 37.45
C GLN A 487 -13.74 4.89 37.88
N ALA A 488 -13.52 3.62 38.19
CA ALA A 488 -14.56 2.73 38.70
C ALA A 488 -15.00 3.15 40.13
N ALA A 489 -16.17 2.69 40.56
CA ALA A 489 -16.73 3.05 41.87
C ALA A 489 -15.83 2.66 43.05
N ASP A 490 -15.06 1.57 42.90
CA ASP A 490 -14.05 1.09 43.86
C ASP A 490 -12.74 1.91 43.82
N GLY A 491 -12.66 2.93 42.98
CA GLY A 491 -11.51 3.79 42.79
C GLY A 491 -10.51 3.28 41.76
N ARG A 492 -10.68 2.09 41.19
CA ARG A 492 -9.74 1.52 40.22
C ARG A 492 -9.83 2.22 38.86
N ILE A 493 -8.71 2.34 38.16
CA ILE A 493 -8.63 2.88 36.81
C ILE A 493 -7.94 1.82 35.92
N VAL A 494 -8.64 1.37 34.87
CA VAL A 494 -8.09 0.42 33.89
C VAL A 494 -7.89 1.16 32.57
N LEU A 495 -6.65 1.19 32.10
CA LEU A 495 -6.21 1.89 30.89
C LEU A 495 -5.90 0.86 29.80
N PRO A 496 -6.90 0.37 29.05
CA PRO A 496 -6.69 -0.65 28.04
C PRO A 496 -6.03 -0.07 26.79
N ALA A 497 -5.26 -0.90 26.08
CA ALA A 497 -4.64 -0.55 24.80
C ALA A 497 -5.65 0.03 23.78
N ALA A 498 -6.86 -0.52 23.70
CA ALA A 498 -7.92 -0.06 22.81
C ALA A 498 -8.31 1.42 23.02
N LYS A 499 -8.09 1.97 24.21
CA LYS A 499 -8.40 3.37 24.54
C LYS A 499 -7.18 4.29 24.49
N ALA A 500 -5.99 3.76 24.23
CA ALA A 500 -4.78 4.56 24.21
C ALA A 500 -4.76 5.54 23.03
N GLU A 501 -4.23 6.74 23.26
CA GLU A 501 -3.70 7.62 22.24
C GLU A 501 -2.26 7.20 21.96
N ILE A 502 -1.94 6.96 20.70
CA ILE A 502 -0.60 6.56 20.29
C ILE A 502 0.07 7.78 19.67
N HIS A 503 1.22 8.13 20.19
CA HIS A 503 2.04 9.24 19.73
C HIS A 503 3.31 8.67 19.12
N GLY A 504 3.50 8.89 17.83
CA GLY A 504 4.63 8.30 17.11
C GLY A 504 4.21 7.60 15.82
N ALA A 505 5.16 6.99 15.14
CA ALA A 505 4.97 6.51 13.77
C ALA A 505 4.90 4.99 13.61
N LYS A 506 5.38 4.21 14.59
CA LYS A 506 5.55 2.75 14.47
C LYS A 506 4.59 1.96 15.36
N ALA A 507 4.40 2.39 16.61
CA ALA A 507 3.46 1.80 17.53
C ALA A 507 2.04 1.85 16.96
N LYS A 508 1.30 0.75 17.08
CA LYS A 508 -0.08 0.66 16.60
C LYS A 508 -0.90 -0.28 17.47
N TYR A 509 -2.19 -0.02 17.52
CA TYR A 509 -3.15 -0.93 18.14
C TYR A 509 -3.34 -2.18 17.26
N GLU A 510 -3.24 -3.35 17.88
CA GLU A 510 -3.51 -4.65 17.29
C GLU A 510 -4.76 -5.26 17.93
N SER A 511 -5.70 -5.70 17.10
CA SER A 511 -6.93 -6.41 17.52
C SER A 511 -7.07 -7.76 16.82
N GLY A 512 -7.64 -8.76 17.50
CA GLY A 512 -7.94 -10.07 16.95
C GLY A 512 -6.80 -11.10 17.13
N GLY A 513 -7.11 -12.39 16.97
CA GLY A 513 -6.10 -13.46 17.13
C GLY A 513 -5.47 -13.52 18.53
N GLY A 514 -6.23 -13.19 19.58
CA GLY A 514 -5.75 -13.09 20.96
C GLY A 514 -5.02 -11.78 21.29
N LYS A 515 -4.89 -10.88 20.31
CA LYS A 515 -4.28 -9.55 20.46
C LYS A 515 -5.34 -8.50 20.79
N ASP A 516 -4.99 -7.67 21.76
CA ASP A 516 -5.70 -6.48 22.20
C ASP A 516 -4.64 -5.62 22.92
N ASN A 517 -3.70 -5.12 22.13
CA ASN A 517 -2.47 -4.51 22.62
C ASN A 517 -1.97 -3.40 21.70
N ILE A 518 -1.13 -2.53 22.23
CA ILE A 518 -0.25 -1.68 21.44
C ILE A 518 0.98 -2.50 21.11
N GLY A 519 1.19 -2.80 19.84
CA GLY A 519 2.35 -3.55 19.35
C GLY A 519 3.04 -2.84 18.20
N TYR A 520 4.00 -3.53 17.57
CA TYR A 520 4.96 -2.94 16.63
C TYR A 520 5.66 -1.70 17.19
N TRP A 521 5.79 -1.64 18.51
CA TRP A 521 6.41 -0.54 19.23
C TRP A 521 7.93 -0.67 19.13
N VAL A 522 8.46 -0.43 17.93
CA VAL A 522 9.86 -0.63 17.56
C VAL A 522 10.67 0.67 17.53
N ASP A 523 10.04 1.81 17.77
CA ASP A 523 10.68 3.11 17.94
C ASP A 523 10.57 3.53 19.40
N GLU A 524 11.69 3.91 20.03
CA GLU A 524 11.71 4.34 21.43
C GLU A 524 11.16 5.76 21.64
N ASN A 525 11.00 6.52 20.56
CA ASN A 525 10.39 7.85 20.59
C ASN A 525 8.85 7.79 20.56
N ASP A 526 8.28 6.64 20.21
CA ASP A 526 6.84 6.42 20.27
C ASP A 526 6.38 6.24 21.72
N TRP A 527 5.22 6.77 22.07
CA TRP A 527 4.64 6.65 23.40
C TRP A 527 3.12 6.60 23.37
N VAL A 528 2.50 6.23 24.49
CA VAL A 528 1.04 6.14 24.58
C VAL A 528 0.48 6.91 25.76
N ALA A 529 -0.74 7.41 25.61
CA ALA A 529 -1.43 8.21 26.61
C ALA A 529 -2.89 7.80 26.76
N TRP A 530 -3.48 8.12 27.92
CA TRP A 530 -4.90 8.06 28.17
C TRP A 530 -5.31 9.34 28.88
N THR A 531 -6.49 9.84 28.51
CA THR A 531 -7.17 10.88 29.27
C THR A 531 -8.14 10.21 30.25
N VAL A 532 -7.95 10.47 31.53
CA VAL A 532 -8.65 9.79 32.63
C VAL A 532 -9.46 10.79 33.42
N LYS A 533 -10.73 10.48 33.72
CA LYS A 533 -11.51 11.23 34.70
C LYS A 533 -11.37 10.57 36.06
N VAL A 534 -10.71 11.27 36.97
CA VAL A 534 -10.46 10.84 38.34
C VAL A 534 -11.45 11.55 39.26
N GLU A 535 -12.25 10.78 40.00
CA GLU A 535 -13.21 11.30 40.98
C GLU A 535 -12.66 11.25 42.40
N LYS A 536 -11.87 10.21 42.70
CA LYS A 536 -11.19 9.95 43.97
C LYS A 536 -9.68 9.98 43.75
N PRO A 537 -9.03 11.15 43.89
CA PRO A 537 -7.57 11.25 43.86
C PRO A 537 -6.94 10.48 45.02
N GLY A 538 -5.67 10.12 44.88
CA GLY A 538 -4.93 9.38 45.89
C GLY A 538 -3.67 8.73 45.33
N THR A 539 -3.05 7.87 46.14
CA THR A 539 -1.93 7.01 45.74
C THR A 539 -2.48 5.74 45.11
N PHE A 540 -1.94 5.35 43.97
CA PHE A 540 -2.35 4.15 43.24
C PHE A 540 -1.18 3.18 43.08
N GLU A 541 -1.42 1.91 43.34
CA GLU A 541 -0.56 0.81 42.88
C GLU A 541 -0.68 0.67 41.37
N VAL A 542 0.47 0.63 40.69
CA VAL A 542 0.58 0.56 39.23
C VAL A 542 0.95 -0.85 38.81
N GLU A 543 0.08 -1.45 38.01
CA GLU A 543 0.32 -2.71 37.32
C GLU A 543 0.32 -2.49 35.81
N VAL A 544 1.24 -3.14 35.10
CA VAL A 544 1.34 -3.08 33.65
C VAL A 544 1.24 -4.49 33.10
N THR A 545 0.30 -4.72 32.20
CA THR A 545 0.12 -5.99 31.49
C THR A 545 0.72 -5.87 30.11
N TYR A 546 1.75 -6.67 29.82
CA TYR A 546 2.41 -6.66 28.52
C TYR A 546 2.89 -8.06 28.11
N ALA A 547 3.24 -8.23 26.84
CA ALA A 547 3.90 -9.41 26.30
C ALA A 547 5.21 -9.01 25.58
N ALA A 548 6.21 -9.89 25.64
CA ALA A 548 7.49 -9.72 24.96
C ALA A 548 8.08 -11.08 24.57
N ALA A 549 8.56 -11.20 23.33
CA ALA A 549 9.25 -12.40 22.88
C ALA A 549 10.56 -12.64 23.66
N PRO A 550 11.08 -13.89 23.67
CA PRO A 550 12.26 -14.26 24.45
C PRO A 550 13.50 -13.41 24.19
N ASP A 551 13.66 -12.92 22.97
CA ASP A 551 14.79 -12.10 22.49
C ASP A 551 14.55 -10.59 22.57
N SER A 552 13.38 -10.17 23.07
CA SER A 552 12.92 -8.78 23.00
C SER A 552 12.69 -8.12 24.36
N GLY A 553 13.00 -8.81 25.47
CA GLY A 553 13.01 -8.19 26.80
C GLY A 553 14.13 -7.15 26.94
N GLY A 554 14.12 -6.35 28.00
CA GLY A 554 15.20 -5.44 28.39
C GLY A 554 14.92 -3.95 28.20
N ALA A 555 13.88 -3.57 27.44
CA ALA A 555 13.45 -2.19 27.32
C ALA A 555 13.05 -1.62 28.69
N THR A 556 13.45 -0.37 28.97
CA THR A 556 12.99 0.36 30.16
C THR A 556 11.92 1.37 29.75
N TYR A 557 10.97 1.62 30.63
CA TYR A 557 9.86 2.53 30.39
C TYR A 557 9.40 3.19 31.68
N GLU A 558 8.63 4.25 31.57
CA GLU A 558 8.07 4.98 32.70
C GLU A 558 6.58 5.22 32.47
N VAL A 559 5.80 4.99 33.53
CA VAL A 559 4.37 5.35 33.59
C VAL A 559 4.26 6.68 34.32
N TYR A 560 3.64 7.67 33.69
CA TYR A 560 3.48 9.02 34.20
C TYR A 560 2.03 9.33 34.53
N ALA A 561 1.79 10.08 35.60
CA ALA A 561 0.57 10.85 35.83
C ALA A 561 0.96 12.27 36.26
N GLY A 562 0.83 13.24 35.35
CA GLY A 562 1.40 14.58 35.55
C GLY A 562 2.92 14.53 35.71
N GLU A 563 3.44 15.09 36.81
CA GLU A 563 4.88 15.10 37.13
C GLU A 563 5.35 13.83 37.86
N HIS A 564 4.43 12.99 38.34
CA HIS A 564 4.75 11.76 39.04
C HIS A 564 4.98 10.64 38.05
N LYS A 565 5.93 9.74 38.38
CA LYS A 565 6.25 8.60 37.54
C LYS A 565 6.67 7.38 38.33
N VAL A 566 6.48 6.21 37.73
CA VAL A 566 7.04 4.94 38.19
C VAL A 566 7.71 4.24 37.01
N SER A 567 8.90 3.69 37.23
CA SER A 567 9.71 3.06 36.18
C SER A 567 9.51 1.55 36.15
N GLY A 568 9.58 0.97 34.96
CA GLY A 568 9.54 -0.47 34.73
C GLY A 568 10.61 -0.92 33.74
N LYS A 569 10.87 -2.22 33.78
CA LYS A 569 11.70 -2.92 32.80
C LYS A 569 10.90 -4.07 32.23
N VAL A 570 10.97 -4.23 30.91
CA VAL A 570 10.30 -5.30 30.18
C VAL A 570 11.11 -6.58 30.35
N GLU A 571 10.46 -7.64 30.79
CA GLU A 571 11.01 -8.99 30.87
C GLU A 571 10.36 -9.88 29.81
N ALA A 572 11.08 -10.87 29.31
CA ALA A 572 10.52 -11.81 28.34
C ALA A 572 9.34 -12.58 28.95
N THR A 573 8.23 -12.67 28.21
CA THR A 573 7.01 -13.32 28.70
C THR A 573 6.76 -14.70 28.09
N GLY A 574 7.41 -15.02 26.97
CA GLY A 574 7.34 -16.30 26.26
C GLY A 574 7.14 -16.10 24.75
N GLY A 575 6.31 -15.10 24.40
CA GLY A 575 5.94 -14.76 23.03
C GLY A 575 5.12 -13.47 22.99
N TRP A 576 4.85 -12.95 21.81
CA TRP A 576 4.18 -11.66 21.60
C TRP A 576 2.70 -11.61 22.03
N THR A 577 2.11 -12.75 22.38
CA THR A 577 0.74 -12.88 22.89
C THR A 577 0.68 -13.49 24.30
N ASP A 578 1.83 -13.81 24.90
CA ASP A 578 1.90 -14.40 26.24
C ASP A 578 1.92 -13.30 27.29
N PHE A 579 0.77 -12.68 27.56
CA PHE A 579 0.70 -11.52 28.44
C PHE A 579 0.96 -11.86 29.91
N LYS A 580 1.79 -11.04 30.57
CA LYS A 580 2.02 -11.07 32.01
C LYS A 580 1.75 -9.69 32.61
N THR A 581 1.24 -9.69 33.83
CA THR A 581 1.07 -8.47 34.63
C THR A 581 2.22 -8.32 35.60
N VAL A 582 2.85 -7.16 35.61
CA VAL A 582 3.90 -6.81 36.57
C VAL A 582 3.48 -5.61 37.39
N ARG A 583 3.88 -5.58 38.66
CA ARG A 583 3.66 -4.45 39.56
C ARG A 583 4.91 -3.59 39.60
N LEU A 584 4.76 -2.29 39.39
CA LEU A 584 5.89 -1.35 39.28
C LEU A 584 6.15 -0.56 40.57
N GLY A 585 5.11 -0.33 41.36
CA GLY A 585 5.15 0.52 42.56
C GLY A 585 3.92 1.42 42.60
N THR A 586 4.05 2.57 43.26
CA THR A 586 2.95 3.52 43.42
C THR A 586 3.11 4.78 42.56
N LEU A 587 1.98 5.41 42.23
CA LEU A 587 1.87 6.64 41.47
C LEU A 587 0.78 7.52 42.10
N ASP A 588 1.09 8.77 42.38
CA ASP A 588 0.16 9.69 43.02
C ASP A 588 -0.62 10.51 42.00
N ILE A 589 -1.92 10.70 42.25
CA ILE A 589 -2.80 11.63 41.54
C ILE A 589 -3.47 12.53 42.56
N PHE A 590 -3.05 13.79 42.65
CA PHE A 590 -3.41 14.69 43.76
C PHE A 590 -4.73 15.47 43.59
N GLY A 591 -5.34 15.44 42.40
CA GLY A 591 -6.54 16.22 42.09
C GLY A 591 -7.64 15.38 41.44
N ALA A 592 -8.89 15.67 41.79
CA ALA A 592 -10.05 15.21 41.03
C ALA A 592 -10.15 16.02 39.72
N GLY A 593 -10.67 15.38 38.67
CA GLY A 593 -10.79 15.97 37.34
C GLY A 593 -10.09 15.13 36.27
N THR A 594 -9.78 15.78 35.15
CA THR A 594 -9.16 15.10 34.01
C THR A 594 -7.64 15.09 34.14
N VAL A 595 -7.04 13.90 34.07
CA VAL A 595 -5.59 13.68 34.19
C VAL A 595 -5.11 12.85 33.01
N THR A 596 -3.95 13.17 32.46
CA THR A 596 -3.28 12.34 31.45
C THR A 596 -2.36 11.34 32.13
N VAL A 597 -2.58 10.06 31.85
CA VAL A 597 -1.66 8.98 32.22
C VAL A 597 -0.93 8.53 30.95
N SER A 598 0.38 8.33 30.99
CA SER A 598 1.15 7.92 29.80
C SER A 598 2.21 6.87 30.09
N VAL A 599 2.57 6.09 29.07
CA VAL A 599 3.71 5.16 29.12
C VAL A 599 4.72 5.58 28.06
N LYS A 600 5.94 5.87 28.50
CA LYS A 600 7.03 6.34 27.64
C LYS A 600 8.24 5.41 27.74
N PRO A 601 8.74 4.84 26.63
CA PRO A 601 10.00 4.10 26.64
C PRO A 601 11.13 5.05 27.02
N GLN A 602 12.12 4.53 27.73
CA GLN A 602 13.37 5.23 28.04
C GLN A 602 14.54 4.62 27.27
N THR A 603 14.48 3.30 27.01
CA THR A 603 15.46 2.59 26.19
C THR A 603 14.78 1.45 25.44
N LYS A 604 15.31 1.11 24.26
CA LYS A 604 14.89 -0.08 23.51
C LYS A 604 16.11 -0.85 22.97
N PRO A 605 16.79 -1.64 23.82
CA PRO A 605 18.03 -2.33 23.42
C PRO A 605 17.82 -3.45 22.41
N ASN A 606 16.59 -3.99 22.31
CA ASN A 606 16.25 -5.12 21.45
C ASN A 606 15.15 -4.75 20.43
N LEU A 607 14.54 -5.75 19.80
CA LEU A 607 13.66 -5.59 18.64
C LEU A 607 12.54 -4.55 18.85
N ALA A 608 11.79 -4.67 19.95
CA ALA A 608 10.67 -3.79 20.29
C ALA A 608 10.67 -3.43 21.78
N VAL A 609 9.85 -2.45 22.16
CA VAL A 609 9.61 -2.07 23.55
C VAL A 609 8.82 -3.17 24.26
N MET A 610 7.55 -3.38 23.86
CA MET A 610 6.67 -4.45 24.35
C MET A 610 5.38 -4.49 23.50
N ASN A 611 4.59 -5.56 23.65
CA ASN A 611 3.17 -5.55 23.33
C ASN A 611 2.37 -5.15 24.58
N LEU A 612 2.02 -3.86 24.71
CA LEU A 612 1.34 -3.32 25.89
C LEU A 612 -0.16 -3.55 25.82
N LYS A 613 -0.73 -4.30 26.77
CA LYS A 613 -2.16 -4.62 26.83
C LYS A 613 -2.95 -3.63 27.69
N ALA A 614 -2.45 -3.32 28.87
CA ALA A 614 -3.11 -2.38 29.77
C ALA A 614 -2.18 -1.82 30.84
N VAL A 615 -2.53 -0.67 31.39
CA VAL A 615 -2.05 -0.17 32.68
C VAL A 615 -3.22 -0.15 33.66
N THR A 616 -3.04 -0.68 34.86
CA THR A 616 -4.07 -0.65 35.92
C THR A 616 -3.56 0.13 37.11
N LEU A 617 -4.36 1.10 37.56
CA LEU A 617 -4.12 1.87 38.78
C LEU A 617 -5.15 1.44 39.82
N THR A 618 -4.70 0.83 40.91
CA THR A 618 -5.57 0.39 42.02
C THR A 618 -5.28 1.26 43.23
N PRO A 619 -6.28 1.84 43.93
CA PRO A 619 -6.03 2.62 45.13
C PRO A 619 -5.15 1.85 46.12
N ALA A 620 -4.04 2.46 46.52
CA ALA A 620 -3.18 1.91 47.56
C ALA A 620 -3.94 1.90 48.89
N LYS A 621 -3.72 0.85 49.70
CA LYS A 621 -4.37 0.70 51.00
C LYS A 621 -3.69 1.53 52.08
#